data_AF-A0A843F2W1-F1
#
_entry.id   AF-A0A843F2W1-F1
#
_cell.length_a   1.000
_cell.length_b   1.000
_cell.length_c   1.000
_cell.angle_alpha   90.00
_cell.angle_beta   90.00
_cell.angle_gamma   90.00
#
_symmetry.space_group_name_H-M   'P 1'
#
loop_
_entity.id
_entity.type
_entity.pdbx_description
1 polymer ?
#
loop_
_entity_poly.entity_id
_entity_poly.type
_entity_poly.pdbx_seq_one_letter_code
_entity_poly.pdbx_strand_id
1 'polypeptide(L)'
;MNRSLFKRLAERHQEEFKKNVLNLDKCGVFRNSRTKEQVPVQRFLTDEDAEAGMIFYEGFRKEILDAAKGKYDFHGRHKSMYVDMLRSEHIPFNIFIPMGIDNATRKHAAFVLNKFLVNSRIASVDEIMIEDDRFCDNEDYLKDKTAFDAYVAYTSTDGKRGGIGIEVKYTEASYEIGAKEKQFCLDDNSPYWNVTRWSGCFTEDPDKVKTRNDFRQIWRNHLLGLSMVKN
;
A
#
# COMPACT_ATOMS: atom_id res chain seq x y z
N MET A 1 -12.43 -0.52 -19.76
CA MET A 1 -13.24 0.57 -19.16
C MET A 1 -12.46 1.89 -19.32
N ASN A 2 -13.08 2.99 -19.72
CA ASN A 2 -12.39 4.29 -19.80
C ASN A 2 -11.99 4.76 -18.38
N ARG A 3 -10.74 5.21 -18.17
CA ARG A 3 -10.21 5.70 -16.89
C ARG A 3 -11.09 6.80 -16.27
N SER A 4 -11.67 7.67 -17.09
CA SER A 4 -12.57 8.74 -16.63
C SER A 4 -13.93 8.19 -16.15
N LEU A 5 -14.42 7.10 -16.75
CA LEU A 5 -15.63 6.44 -16.32
C LEU A 5 -15.40 5.70 -14.99
N PHE A 6 -14.30 4.93 -14.88
CA PHE A 6 -13.94 4.26 -13.64
C PHE A 6 -13.86 5.25 -12.47
N LYS A 7 -13.13 6.35 -12.65
CA LYS A 7 -12.96 7.36 -11.61
C LYS A 7 -14.30 7.92 -11.14
N ARG A 8 -15.20 8.27 -12.05
CA ARG A 8 -16.54 8.78 -11.71
C ARG A 8 -17.38 7.75 -10.95
N LEU A 9 -17.30 6.47 -11.34
CA LEU A 9 -18.01 5.39 -10.65
C LEU A 9 -17.46 5.17 -9.24
N ALA A 10 -16.13 5.22 -9.07
CA ALA A 10 -15.49 5.11 -7.76
C ALA A 10 -15.83 6.30 -6.85
N GLU A 11 -15.83 7.52 -7.40
CA GLU A 11 -16.27 8.73 -6.67
C GLU A 11 -17.70 8.58 -6.19
N ARG A 12 -18.63 8.21 -7.08
CA ARG A 12 -20.03 7.99 -6.74
C ARG A 12 -20.21 6.90 -5.68
N HIS A 13 -19.48 5.79 -5.79
CA HIS A 13 -19.53 4.71 -4.81
C HIS A 13 -19.12 5.20 -3.42
N GLN A 14 -18.03 5.97 -3.30
CA GLN A 14 -17.59 6.50 -2.01
C GLN A 14 -18.58 7.52 -1.44
N GLU A 15 -19.20 8.35 -2.28
CA GLU A 15 -20.25 9.28 -1.86
C GLU A 15 -21.48 8.55 -1.32
N GLU A 16 -21.92 7.50 -2.02
CA GLU A 16 -23.05 6.66 -1.60
C GLU A 16 -22.72 5.87 -0.32
N PHE A 17 -21.50 5.34 -0.19
CA PHE A 17 -21.06 4.66 1.03
C PHE A 17 -21.03 5.62 2.22
N LYS A 18 -20.43 6.80 2.05
CA LYS A 18 -20.36 7.83 3.09
C LYS A 18 -21.75 8.22 3.59
N LYS A 19 -22.70 8.42 2.67
CA LYS A 19 -24.07 8.80 3.03
C LYS A 19 -24.86 7.65 3.64
N ASN A 20 -24.87 6.48 2.98
CA ASN A 20 -25.83 5.42 3.30
C ASN A 20 -25.30 4.42 4.34
N VAL A 21 -23.98 4.31 4.49
CA VAL A 21 -23.34 3.37 5.43
C VAL A 21 -22.77 4.12 6.63
N LEU A 22 -22.02 5.21 6.40
CA LEU A 22 -21.44 5.99 7.49
C LEU A 22 -22.41 7.03 8.07
N ASN A 23 -23.54 7.29 7.40
CA ASN A 23 -24.51 8.33 7.76
C ASN A 23 -23.90 9.74 7.85
N LEU A 24 -23.00 10.07 6.91
CA LEU A 24 -22.29 11.34 6.84
C LEU A 24 -22.69 12.12 5.58
N ASP A 25 -23.43 13.22 5.77
CA ASP A 25 -23.93 14.05 4.65
C ASP A 25 -23.01 15.22 4.28
N LYS A 26 -22.11 15.62 5.18
CA LYS A 26 -21.19 16.75 4.94
C LYS A 26 -19.97 16.29 4.15
N CYS A 27 -19.36 17.21 3.40
CA CYS A 27 -18.16 16.93 2.64
C CYS A 27 -16.98 17.82 3.07
N GLY A 28 -15.79 17.26 2.95
CA GLY A 28 -14.54 18.00 3.15
C GLY A 28 -14.22 18.95 2.00
N VAL A 29 -13.12 19.66 2.16
CA VAL A 29 -12.67 20.69 1.23
C VAL A 29 -11.29 20.37 0.70
N PHE A 30 -11.13 20.40 -0.62
CA PHE A 30 -9.83 20.42 -1.25
C PHE A 30 -9.31 21.85 -1.34
N ARG A 31 -8.09 22.09 -0.84
CA ARG A 31 -7.41 23.39 -0.97
C ARG A 31 -6.33 23.32 -2.04
N ASN A 32 -6.49 24.09 -3.10
CA ASN A 32 -5.45 24.22 -4.12
C ASN A 32 -4.22 24.91 -3.53
N SER A 33 -3.07 24.26 -3.59
CA SER A 33 -1.83 24.77 -2.98
C SER A 33 -1.33 26.07 -3.63
N ARG A 34 -1.63 26.27 -4.94
CA ARG A 34 -1.21 27.42 -5.74
C ARG A 34 -2.18 28.59 -5.64
N THR A 35 -3.46 28.36 -5.93
CA THR A 35 -4.48 29.43 -5.96
C THR A 35 -5.06 29.74 -4.59
N LYS A 36 -4.82 28.88 -3.59
CA LYS A 36 -5.45 28.89 -2.25
C LYS A 36 -6.97 28.73 -2.26
N GLU A 37 -7.56 28.48 -3.43
CA GLU A 37 -8.97 28.20 -3.61
C GLU A 37 -9.39 26.96 -2.82
N GLN A 38 -10.60 27.01 -2.28
CA GLN A 38 -11.22 25.96 -1.50
C GLN A 38 -12.44 25.44 -2.26
N VAL A 39 -12.40 24.16 -2.62
CA VAL A 39 -13.46 23.51 -3.39
C VAL A 39 -14.03 22.36 -2.56
N PRO A 40 -15.34 22.33 -2.28
CA PRO A 40 -15.99 21.18 -1.65
C PRO A 40 -15.82 19.92 -2.51
N VAL A 41 -15.46 18.80 -1.90
CA VAL A 41 -15.29 17.51 -2.59
C VAL A 41 -16.13 16.45 -1.90
N GLN A 42 -17.16 15.94 -2.58
CA GLN A 42 -18.18 15.08 -1.97
C GLN A 42 -17.60 13.80 -1.35
N ARG A 43 -16.63 13.16 -1.99
CA ARG A 43 -15.95 11.98 -1.42
C ARG A 43 -14.98 12.27 -0.27
N PHE A 44 -14.76 13.53 0.10
CA PHE A 44 -13.91 13.87 1.23
C PHE A 44 -14.74 13.84 2.51
N LEU A 45 -14.15 13.27 3.57
CA LEU A 45 -14.63 13.43 4.93
C LEU A 45 -14.38 14.88 5.40
N THR A 46 -15.21 15.35 6.33
CA THR A 46 -14.89 16.59 7.04
C THR A 46 -13.68 16.39 7.94
N ASP A 47 -13.05 17.47 8.41
CA ASP A 47 -11.92 17.33 9.34
C ASP A 47 -12.33 16.63 10.63
N GLU A 48 -13.54 16.91 11.14
CA GLU A 48 -14.12 16.26 12.31
C GLU A 48 -14.31 14.75 12.10
N ASP A 49 -14.92 14.35 10.98
CA ASP A 49 -15.15 12.93 10.65
C ASP A 49 -13.84 12.19 10.38
N ALA A 50 -12.88 12.84 9.72
CA ALA A 50 -11.59 12.28 9.40
C ALA A 50 -10.74 12.08 10.67
N GLU A 51 -10.73 13.05 11.58
CA GLU A 51 -10.07 12.95 12.89
C GLU A 51 -10.72 11.87 13.76
N ALA A 52 -12.04 11.72 13.69
CA ALA A 52 -12.76 10.62 14.32
C ALA A 52 -12.47 9.24 13.70
N GLY A 53 -11.71 9.17 12.59
CA GLY A 53 -11.32 7.91 11.95
C GLY A 53 -12.45 7.25 11.18
N MET A 54 -13.40 8.02 10.63
CA MET A 54 -14.57 7.47 9.92
C MET A 54 -14.21 6.73 8.63
N ILE A 55 -13.00 6.94 8.11
CA ILE A 55 -12.46 6.17 6.98
C ILE A 55 -12.06 4.73 7.37
N PHE A 56 -11.92 4.47 8.66
CA PHE A 56 -11.57 3.15 9.18
C PHE A 56 -12.81 2.36 9.58
N TYR A 57 -12.74 1.06 9.35
CA TYR A 57 -13.78 0.10 9.61
C TYR A 57 -14.17 0.12 11.09
N GLU A 58 -15.46 0.31 11.35
CA GLU A 58 -15.98 0.58 12.69
C GLU A 58 -15.62 -0.49 13.72
N GLY A 59 -15.58 -1.77 13.32
CA GLY A 59 -15.30 -2.87 14.23
C GLY A 59 -13.87 -2.94 14.73
N PHE A 60 -12.93 -2.23 14.07
CA PHE A 60 -11.51 -2.19 14.44
C PHE A 60 -10.95 -0.77 14.44
N ARG A 61 -11.82 0.26 14.44
CA ARG A 61 -11.42 1.66 14.27
C ARG A 61 -10.42 2.09 15.33
N LYS A 62 -10.64 1.68 16.57
CA LYS A 62 -9.77 2.04 17.69
C LYS A 62 -8.37 1.45 17.50
N GLU A 63 -8.28 0.17 17.20
CA GLU A 63 -7.03 -0.56 16.99
C GLU A 63 -6.26 0.01 15.80
N ILE A 64 -6.97 0.37 14.73
CA ILE A 64 -6.39 1.01 13.55
C ILE A 64 -5.84 2.40 13.89
N LEU A 65 -6.62 3.24 14.57
CA LEU A 65 -6.17 4.56 15.01
C LEU A 65 -4.96 4.44 15.95
N ASP A 66 -4.98 3.48 16.88
CA ASP A 66 -3.87 3.22 17.79
C ASP A 66 -2.60 2.80 17.03
N ALA A 67 -2.73 1.98 15.98
CA ALA A 67 -1.60 1.61 15.11
C ALA A 67 -1.07 2.76 14.25
N ALA A 68 -1.94 3.70 13.85
CA ALA A 68 -1.58 4.86 13.05
C ALA A 68 -0.93 5.99 13.87
N LYS A 69 -1.17 6.04 15.19
CA LYS A 69 -0.62 7.07 16.08
C LYS A 69 0.90 7.16 15.98
N GLY A 70 1.41 8.39 15.95
CA GLY A 70 2.85 8.69 15.93
C GLY A 70 3.51 8.58 14.55
N LYS A 71 3.12 7.59 13.73
CA LYS A 71 3.65 7.44 12.35
C LYS A 71 2.81 8.20 11.30
N TYR A 72 1.49 8.19 11.45
CA TYR A 72 0.54 8.74 10.48
C TYR A 72 -0.45 9.67 11.14
N ASP A 73 0.05 10.77 11.70
CA ASP A 73 -0.81 11.76 12.37
C ASP A 73 -1.71 12.51 11.37
N PHE A 74 -2.99 12.61 11.71
CA PHE A 74 -3.98 13.41 10.99
C PHE A 74 -3.57 14.89 10.91
N HIS A 75 -2.99 15.43 11.98
CA HIS A 75 -2.54 16.82 12.04
C HIS A 75 -1.21 17.06 11.33
N GLY A 76 -0.59 16.00 10.78
CA GLY A 76 0.68 16.03 10.09
C GLY A 76 0.55 15.98 8.56
N ARG A 77 1.60 15.44 7.92
CA ARG A 77 1.67 15.29 6.46
C ARG A 77 0.71 14.24 5.89
N HIS A 78 0.04 13.47 6.74
CA HIS A 78 -0.76 12.31 6.36
C HIS A 78 -2.27 12.59 6.39
N LYS A 79 -2.70 13.83 6.62
CA LYS A 79 -4.12 14.24 6.62
C LYS A 79 -4.91 13.69 5.43
N SER A 80 -4.32 13.70 4.23
CA SER A 80 -4.98 13.23 3.01
C SER A 80 -5.38 11.75 3.06
N MET A 81 -4.66 10.91 3.82
CA MET A 81 -5.00 9.51 4.04
C MET A 81 -6.31 9.35 4.82
N TYR A 82 -6.62 10.27 5.73
CA TYR A 82 -7.83 10.25 6.55
C TYR A 82 -9.02 10.92 5.86
N VAL A 83 -8.77 11.84 4.92
CA VAL A 83 -9.80 12.69 4.34
C VAL A 83 -10.31 12.16 3.00
N ASP A 84 -9.41 11.75 2.10
CA ASP A 84 -9.79 11.36 0.73
C ASP A 84 -10.09 9.86 0.66
N MET A 85 -11.38 9.51 0.57
CA MET A 85 -11.88 8.13 0.52
C MET A 85 -11.46 7.36 -0.76
N LEU A 86 -10.73 7.98 -1.69
CA LEU A 86 -10.16 7.30 -2.87
C LEU A 86 -8.62 7.18 -2.82
N ARG A 87 -7.99 7.45 -1.67
CA ARG A 87 -6.54 7.25 -1.48
C ARG A 87 -6.24 5.88 -0.91
N SER A 88 -5.36 5.10 -1.54
CA SER A 88 -5.17 3.70 -1.12
C SER A 88 -4.48 3.56 0.23
N GLU A 89 -3.83 4.60 0.74
CA GLU A 89 -3.01 4.56 1.96
C GLU A 89 -3.75 4.13 3.22
N HIS A 90 -5.07 4.31 3.31
CA HIS A 90 -5.85 3.84 4.47
C HIS A 90 -6.30 2.38 4.34
N ILE A 91 -6.21 1.77 3.14
CA ILE A 91 -6.67 0.40 2.92
C ILE A 91 -5.80 -0.62 3.66
N PRO A 92 -4.45 -0.55 3.63
CA PRO A 92 -3.61 -1.47 4.37
C PRO A 92 -3.96 -1.52 5.86
N PHE A 93 -4.24 -0.38 6.46
CA PHE A 93 -4.70 -0.29 7.85
C PHE A 93 -5.99 -1.06 8.08
N ASN A 94 -7.01 -0.83 7.24
CA ASN A 94 -8.30 -1.48 7.35
C ASN A 94 -8.27 -3.00 7.19
N ILE A 95 -7.38 -3.52 6.33
CA ILE A 95 -7.32 -4.96 6.03
C ILE A 95 -6.38 -5.68 7.00
N PHE A 96 -5.18 -5.13 7.23
CA PHE A 96 -4.09 -5.90 7.81
C PHE A 96 -3.89 -5.65 9.32
N ILE A 97 -4.24 -4.48 9.86
CA ILE A 97 -4.19 -4.28 11.32
C ILE A 97 -5.10 -5.27 12.05
N PRO A 98 -6.37 -5.50 11.64
CA PRO A 98 -7.23 -6.49 12.28
C PRO A 98 -6.66 -7.91 12.27
N MET A 99 -5.86 -8.25 11.26
CA MET A 99 -5.23 -9.57 11.15
C MET A 99 -4.06 -9.75 12.13
N GLY A 100 -3.47 -8.67 12.63
CA GLY A 100 -2.25 -8.68 13.44
C GLY A 100 -2.43 -8.44 14.94
N ILE A 101 -3.66 -8.18 15.40
CA ILE A 101 -3.98 -7.76 16.79
C ILE A 101 -3.43 -8.73 17.83
N ASP A 102 -3.75 -10.03 17.69
CA ASP A 102 -3.38 -11.05 18.65
C ASP A 102 -3.02 -12.39 18.00
N ASN A 103 -2.70 -13.38 18.82
CA ASN A 103 -2.33 -14.72 18.33
C ASN A 103 -3.45 -15.41 17.56
N ALA A 104 -4.72 -15.18 17.92
CA ALA A 104 -5.85 -15.78 17.25
C ALA A 104 -6.06 -15.14 15.86
N THR A 105 -6.00 -13.81 15.75
CA THR A 105 -6.10 -13.13 14.46
C THR A 105 -4.93 -13.49 13.55
N ARG A 106 -3.70 -13.60 14.09
CA ARG A 106 -2.52 -14.01 13.31
C ARG A 106 -2.61 -15.44 12.80
N LYS A 107 -3.22 -16.35 13.58
CA LYS A 107 -3.52 -17.71 13.11
C LYS A 107 -4.51 -17.71 11.95
N HIS A 108 -5.56 -16.89 12.02
CA HIS A 108 -6.49 -16.72 10.90
C HIS A 108 -5.81 -16.08 9.68
N ALA A 109 -4.92 -15.11 9.89
CA ALA A 109 -4.12 -14.50 8.83
C ALA A 109 -3.27 -15.54 8.11
N ALA A 110 -2.55 -16.40 8.85
CA ALA A 110 -1.78 -17.51 8.29
C ALA A 110 -2.66 -18.46 7.45
N PHE A 111 -3.87 -18.78 7.94
CA PHE A 111 -4.83 -19.61 7.19
C PHE A 111 -5.24 -18.94 5.87
N VAL A 112 -5.65 -17.67 5.91
CA VAL A 112 -6.07 -16.91 4.72
C VAL A 112 -4.92 -16.81 3.71
N LEU A 113 -3.72 -16.44 4.15
CA LEU A 113 -2.56 -16.32 3.28
C LEU A 113 -2.21 -17.65 2.60
N ASN A 114 -2.31 -18.77 3.33
CA ASN A 114 -2.12 -20.11 2.75
C ASN A 114 -3.20 -20.53 1.74
N LYS A 115 -4.36 -19.89 1.73
CA LYS A 115 -5.39 -20.12 0.71
C LYS A 115 -5.15 -19.30 -0.56
N PHE A 116 -4.57 -18.11 -0.43
CA PHE A 116 -4.31 -17.22 -1.57
C PHE A 116 -2.97 -17.48 -2.25
N LEU A 117 -1.93 -17.81 -1.49
CA LEU A 117 -0.58 -17.99 -2.01
C LEU A 117 -0.32 -19.44 -2.40
N VAL A 118 -0.07 -19.67 -3.69
CA VAL A 118 0.28 -21.00 -4.20
C VAL A 118 1.58 -21.47 -3.56
N ASN A 119 1.59 -22.70 -3.03
CA ASN A 119 2.74 -23.34 -2.38
C ASN A 119 3.28 -22.61 -1.13
N SER A 120 2.54 -21.69 -0.51
CA SER A 120 2.99 -21.13 0.76
C SER A 120 2.97 -22.17 1.87
N ARG A 121 3.94 -22.06 2.77
CA ARG A 121 4.12 -22.97 3.91
C ARG A 121 4.15 -22.17 5.21
N ILE A 122 3.19 -21.27 5.40
CA ILE A 122 3.18 -20.38 6.57
C ILE A 122 2.64 -21.17 7.77
N ALA A 123 3.46 -21.35 8.80
CA ALA A 123 3.05 -21.98 10.05
C ALA A 123 2.44 -20.97 11.02
N SER A 124 3.07 -19.81 11.18
CA SER A 124 2.57 -18.69 11.99
C SER A 124 2.86 -17.35 11.31
N VAL A 125 1.93 -16.41 11.44
CA VAL A 125 2.21 -14.99 11.21
C VAL A 125 2.77 -14.42 12.50
N ASP A 126 3.95 -13.81 12.40
CA ASP A 126 4.69 -13.33 13.56
C ASP A 126 4.40 -11.84 13.80
N GLU A 127 4.42 -11.05 12.72
CA GLU A 127 4.19 -9.60 12.74
C GLU A 127 3.55 -9.14 11.42
N ILE A 128 2.70 -8.12 11.50
CA ILE A 128 2.16 -7.40 10.34
C ILE A 128 2.51 -5.93 10.52
N MET A 129 3.10 -5.32 9.50
CA MET A 129 3.56 -3.94 9.52
C MET A 129 2.99 -3.19 8.33
N ILE A 130 2.67 -1.90 8.53
CA ILE A 130 2.16 -1.01 7.48
C ILE A 130 3.22 0.02 7.17
N GLU A 131 3.63 0.12 5.89
CA GLU A 131 4.63 1.07 5.39
C GLU A 131 5.86 1.21 6.32
N ASP A 132 6.43 0.07 6.74
CA ASP A 132 7.48 0.05 7.76
C ASP A 132 8.80 0.62 7.24
N ASP A 133 9.38 1.51 8.04
CA ASP A 133 10.61 2.23 7.74
C ASP A 133 11.86 1.35 7.82
N ARG A 134 11.80 0.16 8.45
CA ARG A 134 12.89 -0.84 8.37
C ARG A 134 13.23 -1.23 6.93
N PHE A 135 12.27 -1.09 6.02
CA PHE A 135 12.44 -1.40 4.61
C PHE A 135 12.75 -0.18 3.75
N CYS A 136 12.53 1.01 4.30
CA CYS A 136 12.73 2.29 3.63
C CYS A 136 14.14 2.82 3.91
N ASP A 137 14.83 3.34 2.90
CA ASP A 137 16.14 4.02 3.05
C ASP A 137 17.31 3.12 3.51
N ASN A 138 17.19 1.80 3.42
CA ASN A 138 18.32 0.90 3.62
C ASN A 138 19.20 0.87 2.36
N GLU A 139 20.47 1.27 2.52
CA GLU A 139 21.49 1.28 1.47
C GLU A 139 21.74 -0.12 0.86
N ASP A 140 21.36 -1.18 1.56
CA ASP A 140 21.47 -2.57 1.08
C ASP A 140 20.33 -2.96 0.12
N TYR A 141 19.26 -2.16 0.01
CA TYR A 141 18.10 -2.43 -0.84
C TYR A 141 18.12 -1.60 -2.14
N LEU A 142 16.99 -1.01 -2.52
CA LEU A 142 16.78 -0.35 -3.81
C LEU A 142 17.14 1.14 -3.85
N LYS A 143 17.42 1.76 -2.70
CA LYS A 143 17.81 3.19 -2.56
C LYS A 143 16.81 4.20 -3.13
N ASP A 144 15.54 3.82 -3.26
CA ASP A 144 14.49 4.65 -3.86
C ASP A 144 13.42 5.08 -2.85
N LYS A 145 13.62 4.77 -1.57
CA LYS A 145 12.69 5.02 -0.45
C LYS A 145 11.31 4.37 -0.62
N THR A 146 11.23 3.31 -1.42
CA THR A 146 10.01 2.50 -1.52
C THR A 146 9.92 1.55 -0.33
N ALA A 147 8.73 1.45 0.25
CA ALA A 147 8.34 0.41 1.20
C ALA A 147 7.10 -0.33 0.63
N PHE A 148 6.82 -1.51 1.15
CA PHE A 148 5.54 -2.17 0.86
C PHE A 148 4.41 -1.45 1.60
N ASP A 149 3.23 -1.36 0.97
CA ASP A 149 2.02 -0.87 1.65
C ASP A 149 1.73 -1.69 2.93
N ALA A 150 1.95 -3.01 2.90
CA ALA A 150 2.00 -3.86 4.09
C ALA A 150 3.06 -4.97 3.96
N TYR A 151 3.59 -5.41 5.10
CA TYR A 151 4.53 -6.54 5.17
C TYR A 151 4.10 -7.53 6.25
N VAL A 152 4.09 -8.82 5.90
CA VAL A 152 3.81 -9.93 6.82
C VAL A 152 5.09 -10.72 7.06
N ALA A 153 5.62 -10.63 8.28
CA ALA A 153 6.67 -11.52 8.76
C ALA A 153 6.05 -12.82 9.25
N TYR A 154 6.63 -13.95 8.87
CA TYR A 154 6.09 -15.26 9.21
C TYR A 154 7.17 -16.31 9.47
N THR A 155 6.80 -17.34 10.21
CA THR A 155 7.59 -18.56 10.37
C THR A 155 6.97 -19.66 9.52
N SER A 156 7.79 -20.33 8.71
CA SER A 156 7.36 -21.39 7.82
C SER A 156 7.23 -22.75 8.54
N THR A 157 6.61 -23.74 7.89
CA THR A 157 6.47 -25.10 8.44
C THR A 157 7.80 -25.82 8.64
N ASP A 158 8.87 -25.40 7.96
CA ASP A 158 10.24 -25.88 8.17
C ASP A 158 11.04 -25.01 9.17
N GLY A 159 10.36 -24.09 9.88
CA GLY A 159 10.94 -23.28 10.95
C GLY A 159 11.80 -22.10 10.49
N LYS A 160 11.77 -21.74 9.20
CA LYS A 160 12.49 -20.59 8.65
C LYS A 160 11.65 -19.33 8.74
N ARG A 161 12.31 -18.18 8.84
CA ARG A 161 11.64 -16.89 8.69
C ARG A 161 11.38 -16.59 7.22
N GLY A 162 10.23 -16.00 6.93
CA GLY A 162 9.87 -15.49 5.63
C GLY A 162 9.14 -14.16 5.73
N GLY A 163 8.96 -13.54 4.57
CA GLY A 163 8.26 -12.28 4.41
C GLY A 163 7.30 -12.29 3.23
N ILE A 164 6.20 -11.58 3.34
CA ILE A 164 5.29 -11.28 2.23
C ILE A 164 5.13 -9.77 2.17
N GLY A 165 5.67 -9.15 1.14
CA GLY A 165 5.38 -7.75 0.80
C GLY A 165 4.08 -7.67 0.02
N ILE A 166 3.19 -6.75 0.42
CA ILE A 166 1.88 -6.54 -0.19
C ILE A 166 1.77 -5.09 -0.64
N GLU A 167 1.36 -4.92 -1.90
CA GLU A 167 1.01 -3.63 -2.48
C GLU A 167 -0.50 -3.58 -2.71
N VAL A 168 -1.15 -2.50 -2.29
CA VAL A 168 -2.58 -2.29 -2.42
C VAL A 168 -2.84 -1.10 -3.35
N LYS A 169 -3.71 -1.30 -4.35
CA LYS A 169 -4.12 -0.26 -5.28
C LYS A 169 -5.62 -0.32 -5.54
N TYR A 170 -6.24 0.84 -5.71
CA TYR A 170 -7.65 0.96 -6.12
C TYR A 170 -7.90 0.57 -7.58
N THR A 171 -6.85 0.59 -8.41
CA THR A 171 -6.96 0.38 -9.86
C THR A 171 -5.89 -0.56 -10.36
N GLU A 172 -6.27 -1.43 -11.31
CA GLU A 172 -5.34 -2.27 -12.07
C GLU A 172 -4.55 -1.49 -13.14
N ALA A 173 -4.97 -0.26 -13.45
CA ALA A 173 -4.30 0.56 -14.46
C ALA A 173 -2.96 1.08 -13.94
N SER A 174 -1.90 0.78 -14.68
CA SER A 174 -0.56 1.30 -14.40
C SER A 174 -0.52 2.83 -14.49
N TYR A 175 0.27 3.44 -13.60
CA TYR A 175 0.57 4.86 -13.68
C TYR A 175 1.67 5.13 -14.72
N GLU A 176 1.64 6.33 -15.28
CA GLU A 176 2.75 6.83 -16.09
C GLU A 176 4.04 6.86 -15.26
N ILE A 177 5.16 6.61 -15.92
CA ILE A 177 6.46 6.58 -15.26
C ILE A 177 6.84 7.97 -14.77
N GLY A 178 7.13 8.10 -13.47
CA GLY A 178 7.65 9.34 -12.91
C GLY A 178 9.09 9.61 -13.39
N ALA A 179 9.54 10.87 -13.36
CA ALA A 179 10.89 11.23 -13.82
C ALA A 179 12.01 10.49 -13.06
N LYS A 180 11.91 10.38 -11.73
CA LYS A 180 12.86 9.63 -10.90
C LYS A 180 12.79 8.13 -11.18
N GLU A 181 11.59 7.57 -11.24
CA GLU A 181 11.36 6.15 -11.56
C GLU A 181 11.98 5.80 -12.91
N LYS A 182 11.82 6.68 -13.91
CA LYS A 182 12.39 6.53 -15.23
C LYS A 182 13.93 6.45 -15.19
N GLN A 183 14.59 7.24 -14.35
CA GLN A 183 16.04 7.19 -14.20
C GLN A 183 16.49 5.81 -13.68
N PHE A 184 15.89 5.31 -12.61
CA PHE A 184 16.25 3.99 -12.06
C PHE A 184 15.92 2.83 -13.01
N CYS A 185 14.82 2.92 -13.77
CA CYS A 185 14.43 1.86 -14.70
C CYS A 185 15.31 1.82 -15.95
N LEU A 186 15.78 2.97 -16.45
CA LEU A 186 16.54 3.06 -17.70
C LEU A 186 18.06 2.95 -17.50
N ASP A 187 18.57 3.23 -16.30
CA ASP A 187 20.00 3.11 -16.00
C ASP A 187 20.37 1.65 -15.69
N ASP A 188 21.09 1.01 -16.61
CA ASP A 188 21.55 -0.37 -16.48
C ASP A 188 22.50 -0.64 -15.30
N ASN A 189 23.02 0.41 -14.66
CA ASN A 189 23.85 0.33 -13.45
C ASN A 189 23.05 0.59 -12.16
N SER A 190 21.74 0.83 -12.26
CA SER A 190 20.91 1.11 -11.10
C SER A 190 20.82 -0.09 -10.14
N PRO A 191 20.48 0.16 -8.85
CA PRO A 191 20.19 -0.91 -7.89
C PRO A 191 19.18 -1.92 -8.43
N TYR A 192 18.22 -1.49 -9.26
CA TYR A 192 17.20 -2.37 -9.82
C TYR A 192 17.79 -3.43 -10.76
N TRP A 193 18.75 -3.05 -11.62
CA TRP A 193 19.36 -3.99 -12.56
C TRP A 193 20.39 -4.89 -11.89
N ASN A 194 21.10 -4.39 -10.88
CA ASN A 194 21.92 -5.24 -10.03
C ASN A 194 21.07 -6.33 -9.36
N VAL A 195 19.87 -5.94 -8.89
CA VAL A 195 18.87 -6.85 -8.29
C VAL A 195 18.18 -7.72 -9.37
N THR A 196 18.04 -7.25 -10.60
CA THR A 196 17.47 -8.11 -11.65
C THR A 196 18.45 -9.21 -12.05
N ARG A 197 19.73 -8.88 -12.20
CA ARG A 197 20.77 -9.82 -12.67
C ARG A 197 21.17 -10.85 -11.61
N TRP A 198 21.43 -10.44 -10.36
CA TRP A 198 21.94 -11.38 -9.35
C TRP A 198 20.89 -12.41 -8.89
N SER A 199 19.60 -12.08 -8.98
CA SER A 199 18.53 -12.94 -8.45
C SER A 199 18.29 -14.17 -9.33
N GLY A 200 18.60 -14.07 -10.63
CA GLY A 200 18.29 -15.13 -11.60
C GLY A 200 16.79 -15.38 -11.77
N CYS A 201 15.91 -14.52 -11.22
CA CYS A 201 14.46 -14.73 -11.22
C CYS A 201 13.76 -14.24 -12.50
N PHE A 202 14.47 -13.56 -13.40
CA PHE A 202 13.91 -12.95 -14.60
C PHE A 202 14.62 -13.48 -15.85
N THR A 203 13.85 -13.87 -16.86
CA THR A 203 14.40 -14.26 -18.17
C THR A 203 14.97 -13.03 -18.87
N GLU A 204 16.21 -13.11 -19.33
CA GLU A 204 17.00 -12.00 -19.88
C GLU A 204 16.37 -11.41 -21.16
N ASP A 205 15.49 -10.40 -21.02
CA ASP A 205 15.23 -9.39 -22.04
C ASP A 205 14.88 -8.05 -21.36
N PRO A 206 15.91 -7.29 -20.94
CA PRO A 206 15.76 -6.03 -20.21
C PRO A 206 14.87 -5.01 -20.93
N ASP A 207 14.93 -4.96 -22.25
CA ASP A 207 14.32 -3.90 -23.06
C ASP A 207 12.79 -4.02 -23.11
N LYS A 208 12.26 -5.24 -22.94
CA LYS A 208 10.81 -5.49 -22.82
C LYS A 208 10.23 -5.01 -21.50
N VAL A 209 11.00 -5.00 -20.41
CA VAL A 209 10.53 -4.57 -19.08
C VAL A 209 10.67 -3.05 -18.91
N LYS A 210 11.74 -2.46 -19.43
CA LYS A 210 12.07 -1.01 -19.33
C LYS A 210 10.96 -0.07 -19.83
N THR A 211 10.19 -0.52 -20.80
CA THR A 211 9.32 0.36 -21.61
C THR A 211 7.83 0.15 -21.37
N ARG A 212 7.44 -0.92 -20.67
CA ARG A 212 6.03 -1.26 -20.52
C ARG A 212 5.50 -0.97 -19.12
N ASN A 213 4.47 -0.12 -19.06
CA ASN A 213 3.83 0.27 -17.80
C ASN A 213 3.17 -0.91 -17.07
N ASP A 214 2.73 -1.94 -17.81
CA ASP A 214 2.03 -3.12 -17.28
C ASP A 214 2.91 -3.97 -16.35
N PHE A 215 4.18 -4.19 -16.73
CA PHE A 215 5.08 -5.07 -15.98
C PHE A 215 6.02 -4.32 -15.03
N ARG A 216 6.27 -3.02 -15.25
CA ARG A 216 7.23 -2.24 -14.46
C ARG A 216 6.92 -2.26 -12.96
N GLN A 217 5.66 -2.06 -12.57
CA GLN A 217 5.30 -2.01 -11.14
C GLN A 217 5.49 -3.38 -10.48
N ILE A 218 5.10 -4.47 -11.16
CA ILE A 218 5.28 -5.84 -10.68
C ILE A 218 6.75 -6.14 -10.51
N TRP A 219 7.57 -5.80 -11.52
CA TRP A 219 9.02 -5.95 -11.47
C TRP A 219 9.62 -5.19 -10.28
N ARG A 220 9.34 -3.88 -10.13
CA ARG A 220 9.86 -3.07 -9.02
C ARG A 220 9.52 -3.62 -7.64
N ASN A 221 8.26 -4.02 -7.44
CA ASN A 221 7.83 -4.59 -6.16
C ASN A 221 8.51 -5.93 -5.88
N HIS A 222 8.73 -6.75 -6.91
CA HIS A 222 9.46 -8.01 -6.76
C HIS A 222 10.94 -7.78 -6.42
N LEU A 223 11.59 -6.78 -7.03
CA LEU A 223 12.96 -6.41 -6.73
C LEU A 223 13.16 -5.99 -5.27
N LEU A 224 12.19 -5.29 -4.67
CA LEU A 224 12.25 -4.93 -3.26
C LEU A 224 12.24 -6.18 -2.36
N GLY A 225 11.40 -7.16 -2.68
CA GLY A 225 11.38 -8.43 -1.95
C GLY A 225 12.67 -9.22 -2.12
N LEU A 226 13.19 -9.29 -3.36
CA LEU A 226 14.44 -9.99 -3.63
C LEU A 226 15.63 -9.35 -2.91
N SER A 227 15.72 -8.01 -2.88
CA SER A 227 16.86 -7.32 -2.27
C SER A 227 16.97 -7.60 -0.76
N MET A 228 15.85 -7.91 -0.10
CA MET A 228 15.81 -8.32 1.30
C MET A 228 16.36 -9.72 1.57
N VAL A 229 16.39 -10.61 0.56
CA VAL A 229 16.90 -11.99 0.69
C VAL A 229 18.42 -12.05 0.53
N LYS A 230 19.05 -10.96 0.07
CA LYS A 230 20.50 -10.89 -0.15
C LYS A 230 21.33 -10.93 1.14
N ASN A 231 20.70 -10.81 2.31
CA ASN A 231 21.34 -10.71 3.63
C ASN A 231 21.15 -11.99 4.45
#